data_AF-A0A2E6CEI8-F1
#
_entry.id   AF-A0A2E6CEI8-F1
#
_cell.length_a   1.000
_cell.length_b   1.000
_cell.length_c   1.000
_cell.angle_alpha   90.00
_cell.angle_beta   90.00
_cell.angle_gamma   90.00
#
_symmetry.space_group_name_H-M   'P 1'
#
loop_
_entity.id
_entity.type
_entity.pdbx_description
1 polymer ?
#
loop_
_entity_poly.entity_id
_entity_poly.type
_entity_poly.pdbx_seq_one_letter_code
_entity_poly.pdbx_strand_id
1 'polypeptide(L)'
;MADIAFLLIVFFLVTTTMNQDKGLSLHLPPVGETKEVQSKNILNVWINARDQLAFFENDQLTPIPTGQLQSQIKARMAENDKLIISVKTERGATYRTFVDVLDDLKMAGATKISIANPEE
;
A
#
# COMPACT_ATOMS: atom_id res chain seq x y z
N MET A 1 3.94 -13.72 52.78
CA MET A 1 3.48 -12.47 52.15
C MET A 1 4.12 -12.43 50.79
N ALA A 2 3.35 -12.62 49.71
CA ALA A 2 3.89 -12.50 48.37
C ALA A 2 4.12 -11.01 48.08
N ASP A 3 5.35 -10.68 47.71
CA ASP A 3 5.83 -9.31 47.56
C ASP A 3 5.23 -8.69 46.29
N ILE A 4 4.55 -7.55 46.43
CA ILE A 4 3.82 -6.86 45.35
C ILE A 4 4.76 -6.53 44.17
N ALA A 5 6.05 -6.32 44.46
CA ALA A 5 7.06 -6.09 43.44
C ALA A 5 7.20 -7.28 42.46
N PHE A 6 7.07 -8.52 42.93
CA PHE A 6 7.18 -9.71 42.07
C PHE A 6 5.97 -9.82 41.13
N LEU A 7 4.77 -9.56 41.64
CA LEU A 7 3.55 -9.52 40.82
C LEU A 7 3.61 -8.42 39.76
N LEU A 8 4.17 -7.25 40.09
CA LEU A 8 4.35 -6.17 39.12
C LEU A 8 5.36 -6.53 38.03
N ILE A 9 6.46 -7.21 38.36
CA ILE A 9 7.44 -7.66 37.36
C ILE A 9 6.82 -8.68 36.40
N VAL A 10 6.11 -9.68 36.91
CA VAL A 10 5.43 -10.68 36.06
C VAL A 10 4.33 -10.01 35.24
N PHE A 11 3.58 -9.07 35.82
CA PHE A 11 2.58 -8.28 35.09
C PHE A 11 3.22 -7.50 33.94
N PHE A 12 4.26 -6.70 34.21
CA PHE A 12 4.99 -5.98 33.17
C PHE A 12 5.60 -6.92 32.13
N LEU A 13 6.14 -8.06 32.53
CA LEU A 13 6.72 -9.03 31.61
C LEU A 13 5.67 -9.68 30.68
N VAL A 14 4.48 -9.97 31.21
CA VAL A 14 3.38 -10.58 30.44
C VAL A 14 2.65 -9.54 29.57
N THR A 15 2.53 -8.29 30.02
CA THR A 15 1.85 -7.23 29.26
C THR A 15 2.76 -6.47 28.31
N THR A 16 4.09 -6.57 28.44
CA THR A 16 5.02 -6.08 27.41
C THR A 16 5.06 -7.07 26.25
N THR A 17 3.92 -7.26 25.58
CA THR A 17 3.92 -7.86 24.25
C THR A 17 4.44 -6.79 23.30
N MET A 18 5.74 -6.85 22.99
CA MET A 18 6.26 -6.05 21.91
C MET A 18 5.60 -6.57 20.63
N ASN A 19 4.60 -5.82 20.16
CA ASN A 19 3.96 -6.07 18.89
C ASN A 19 5.08 -5.96 17.84
N GLN A 20 5.47 -7.09 17.23
CA GLN A 20 6.45 -7.05 16.15
C GLN A 20 5.87 -6.16 15.06
N ASP A 21 6.47 -4.99 14.89
CA ASP A 21 6.14 -4.08 13.81
C ASP A 21 6.15 -4.91 12.52
N LYS A 22 4.97 -5.06 11.90
CA LYS A 22 4.85 -5.53 10.52
C LYS A 22 5.43 -4.42 9.64
N GLY A 23 6.74 -4.29 9.64
CA GLY A 23 7.45 -3.25 8.92
C GLY A 23 7.47 -3.59 7.44
N LEU A 24 6.75 -2.84 6.62
CA LEU A 24 7.07 -2.77 5.20
C LEU A 24 8.45 -2.12 5.07
N SER A 25 9.46 -2.88 4.65
CA SER A 25 10.70 -2.28 4.15
C SER A 25 10.36 -1.59 2.82
N LEU A 26 10.03 -0.29 2.91
CA LEU A 26 9.78 0.58 1.79
C LEU A 26 10.93 1.59 1.74
N HIS A 27 11.80 1.44 0.76
CA HIS A 27 12.74 2.51 0.43
C HIS A 27 11.93 3.63 -0.20
N LEU A 28 11.63 4.66 0.60
CA LEU A 28 10.98 5.86 0.11
C LEU A 28 11.89 6.45 -0.99
N PRO A 29 11.33 6.80 -2.16
CA PRO A 29 12.10 7.51 -3.16
C PRO A 29 12.66 8.80 -2.53
N PRO A 30 13.86 9.22 -2.93
CA PRO A 30 14.43 10.47 -2.42
C PRO A 30 13.44 11.60 -2.69
N VAL A 31 13.36 12.56 -1.76
CA VAL A 31 12.55 13.78 -1.94
C VAL A 31 13.20 14.58 -3.08
N GLY A 32 12.82 14.24 -4.31
CA GLY A 32 13.28 14.90 -5.53
C GLY A 32 12.30 15.99 -5.93
N GLU A 33 12.81 17.00 -6.64
CA GLU A 33 12.00 18.05 -7.26
C GLU A 33 10.80 17.47 -8.01
N THR A 34 9.66 18.13 -7.87
CA THR A 34 8.40 17.84 -8.58
C THR A 34 8.64 17.93 -10.09
N LYS A 35 9.14 16.86 -10.70
CA LYS A 35 9.19 16.75 -12.15
C LYS A 35 7.77 16.56 -12.64
N GLU A 36 7.35 17.37 -13.61
CA GLU A 36 6.12 17.13 -14.36
C GLU A 36 6.21 15.74 -15.01
N VAL A 37 5.59 14.75 -14.36
CA VAL A 37 5.42 13.43 -14.93
C VAL A 37 4.27 13.55 -15.92
N GLN A 38 4.50 13.17 -17.16
CA GLN A 38 3.44 13.11 -18.16
C GLN A 38 2.35 12.15 -17.66
N SER A 39 1.09 12.61 -17.60
CA SER A 39 -0.06 11.86 -17.06
C SER A 39 -0.22 10.47 -17.69
N LYS A 40 0.25 10.29 -18.94
CA LYS A 40 0.27 9.01 -19.66
C LYS A 40 1.13 7.91 -19.01
N ASN A 41 2.02 8.28 -18.10
CA ASN A 41 2.90 7.36 -17.39
C ASN A 41 2.40 7.06 -15.97
N ILE A 42 1.23 7.57 -15.58
CA ILE A 42 0.67 7.35 -14.24
C ILE A 42 -0.51 6.38 -14.36
N LEU A 43 -0.43 5.26 -13.65
CA LEU A 43 -1.53 4.34 -13.47
C LEU A 43 -2.09 4.51 -12.07
N ASN A 44 -3.35 4.92 -11.95
CA ASN A 44 -4.00 5.08 -10.66
C ASN A 44 -4.71 3.78 -10.27
N VAL A 45 -4.26 3.17 -9.18
CA VAL A 45 -4.93 2.05 -8.50
C VAL A 45 -5.75 2.64 -7.37
N TRP A 46 -7.05 2.46 -7.44
CA TRP A 46 -8.00 2.96 -6.46
C TRP A 46 -8.52 1.83 -5.58
N ILE A 47 -8.53 2.05 -4.27
CA ILE A 47 -9.06 1.13 -3.26
C ILE A 47 -10.23 1.81 -2.55
N ASN A 48 -11.40 1.20 -2.60
CA ASN A 48 -12.61 1.76 -1.99
C ASN A 48 -12.82 1.32 -0.54
N ALA A 49 -13.78 1.95 0.13
CA ALA A 49 -14.17 1.62 1.51
C ALA A 49 -14.75 0.20 1.71
N ARG A 50 -14.97 -0.56 0.63
CA ARG A 50 -15.43 -1.96 0.65
C ARG A 50 -14.31 -2.93 0.26
N ASP A 51 -13.05 -2.49 0.29
CA ASP A 51 -11.86 -3.27 -0.07
C ASP A 51 -11.86 -3.77 -1.53
N GLN A 52 -12.56 -3.05 -2.43
CA GLN A 52 -12.57 -3.36 -3.86
C GLN A 52 -11.56 -2.49 -4.61
N LEU A 53 -10.97 -3.09 -5.64
CA LEU A 53 -9.93 -2.49 -6.45
C LEU A 53 -10.50 -2.00 -7.78
N ALA A 54 -10.02 -0.85 -8.25
CA ALA A 54 -10.31 -0.36 -9.58
C ALA A 54 -9.10 0.37 -10.17
N PHE A 55 -8.97 0.36 -11.50
CA PHE A 55 -8.11 1.31 -12.19
C PHE A 55 -8.90 2.61 -12.43
N PHE A 56 -8.27 3.74 -12.14
CA PHE A 56 -8.80 5.05 -12.47
C PHE A 56 -8.03 5.62 -13.68
N GLU A 57 -8.62 5.46 -14.87
CA GLU A 57 -8.06 5.91 -16.15
C GLU A 57 -9.13 6.72 -16.90
N ASN A 58 -8.77 7.86 -17.50
CA ASN A 58 -9.66 8.68 -18.34
C ASN A 58 -11.04 8.99 -17.70
N ASP A 59 -11.06 9.37 -16.42
CA ASP A 59 -12.28 9.60 -15.62
C ASP A 59 -13.23 8.39 -15.48
N GLN A 60 -12.74 7.18 -15.74
CA GLN A 60 -13.49 5.94 -15.59
C GLN A 60 -12.85 5.01 -14.55
N LEU A 61 -13.71 4.45 -13.69
CA LEU A 61 -13.36 3.41 -12.72
C LEU A 61 -13.59 2.04 -13.35
N THR A 62 -12.52 1.31 -13.62
CA THR A 62 -12.58 -0.07 -14.12
C THR A 62 -12.34 -1.04 -12.96
N PRO A 63 -13.35 -1.79 -12.49
CA PRO A 63 -13.18 -2.74 -11.39
C PRO A 63 -12.18 -3.85 -11.73
N ILE A 64 -11.37 -4.24 -10.76
CA ILE A 64 -10.37 -5.31 -10.88
C ILE A 64 -10.67 -6.38 -9.84
N PRO A 65 -10.87 -7.65 -10.24
CA PRO A 65 -10.95 -8.77 -9.29
C PRO A 65 -9.62 -8.96 -8.54
N THR A 66 -9.69 -9.32 -7.26
CA THR A 66 -8.58 -9.45 -6.29
C THR A 66 -7.55 -10.56 -6.58
N GLY A 67 -7.34 -10.93 -7.84
CA GLY A 67 -6.26 -11.83 -8.28
C GLY A 67 -5.73 -11.50 -9.67
N GLN A 68 -6.27 -10.47 -10.33
CA GLN A 68 -5.83 -10.03 -11.65
C GLN A 68 -4.99 -8.76 -11.60
N LEU A 69 -4.81 -8.15 -10.41
CA LEU A 69 -4.01 -6.94 -10.28
C LEU A 69 -2.57 -7.19 -10.76
N GLN A 70 -1.90 -8.22 -10.26
CA GLN A 70 -0.52 -8.51 -10.62
C GLN A 70 -0.31 -8.72 -12.13
N SER A 71 -1.19 -9.49 -12.80
CA SER A 71 -1.07 -9.76 -14.23
C SER A 71 -1.31 -8.52 -15.08
N GLN A 72 -2.32 -7.72 -14.73
CA GLN A 72 -2.64 -6.45 -15.39
C GLN A 72 -1.48 -5.44 -15.23
N ILE A 73 -0.91 -5.32 -14.04
CA ILE A 73 0.23 -4.44 -13.79
C ILE A 73 1.44 -4.87 -14.62
N LYS A 74 1.77 -6.16 -14.66
CA LYS A 74 2.88 -6.67 -15.49
C LYS A 74 2.69 -6.34 -16.97
N ALA A 75 1.50 -6.51 -17.51
CA ALA A 75 1.20 -6.18 -18.91
C ALA A 75 1.39 -4.69 -19.19
N ARG A 76 0.85 -3.82 -18.33
CA ARG A 76 0.98 -2.35 -18.48
C ARG A 76 2.42 -1.87 -18.30
N MET A 77 3.19 -2.50 -17.42
CA MET A 77 4.61 -2.19 -17.26
C MET A 77 5.43 -2.62 -18.47
N ALA A 78 5.08 -3.73 -19.13
CA ALA A 78 5.74 -4.15 -20.37
C ALA A 78 5.46 -3.19 -21.54
N GLU A 79 4.31 -2.51 -21.54
CA GLU A 79 3.98 -1.46 -22.52
C GLU A 79 4.68 -0.12 -22.21
N ASN A 80 4.99 0.15 -20.94
CA ASN A 80 5.58 1.41 -20.50
C ASN A 80 6.61 1.23 -19.36
N ASP A 81 7.89 1.20 -19.72
CA ASP A 81 9.01 1.10 -18.76
C ASP A 81 9.11 2.28 -17.77
N LYS A 82 8.41 3.39 -18.05
CA LYS A 82 8.39 4.59 -17.18
C LYS A 82 7.12 4.68 -16.33
N LEU A 83 6.31 3.62 -16.29
CA LEU A 83 5.06 3.60 -15.54
C LEU A 83 5.31 3.86 -14.04
N ILE A 84 4.54 4.78 -13.48
CA ILE A 84 4.46 5.08 -12.06
C ILE A 84 3.07 4.66 -11.60
N ILE A 85 3.01 3.81 -10.57
CA ILE A 85 1.76 3.33 -10.03
C ILE A 85 1.39 4.20 -8.83
N SER A 86 0.29 4.93 -8.94
CA SER A 86 -0.26 5.76 -7.89
C SER A 86 -1.36 4.99 -7.17
N VAL A 87 -1.16 4.68 -5.90
CA VAL A 87 -2.16 4.00 -5.07
C VAL A 87 -2.96 5.05 -4.31
N LYS A 88 -4.25 5.17 -4.62
CA LYS A 88 -5.20 6.05 -3.94
C LYS A 88 -6.16 5.20 -3.13
N THR A 89 -6.22 5.43 -1.83
CA THR A 89 -7.00 4.62 -0.89
C THR A 89 -8.05 5.49 -0.22
N GLU A 90 -9.31 5.07 -0.21
CA GLU A 90 -10.35 5.75 0.57
C GLU A 90 -10.17 5.53 2.07
N ARG A 91 -10.63 6.50 2.89
CA ARG A 91 -10.54 6.43 4.37
C ARG A 91 -11.18 5.17 4.98
N GLY A 92 -12.16 4.56 4.31
CA GLY A 92 -12.84 3.37 4.79
C GLY A 92 -12.16 2.04 4.43
N ALA A 93 -11.12 2.06 3.59
CA ALA A 93 -10.44 0.83 3.19
C ALA A 93 -9.62 0.25 4.34
N THR A 94 -9.55 -1.08 4.42
CA THR A 94 -8.79 -1.71 5.49
C THR A 94 -7.29 -1.66 5.21
N TYR A 95 -6.49 -1.51 6.27
CA TYR A 95 -5.04 -1.53 6.16
C TYR A 95 -4.52 -2.84 5.55
N ARG A 96 -5.22 -3.95 5.78
CA ARG A 96 -4.89 -5.24 5.18
C ARG A 96 -4.92 -5.19 3.66
N THR A 97 -6.02 -4.72 3.07
CA THR A 97 -6.15 -4.59 1.61
C THR A 97 -5.10 -3.67 1.03
N PHE A 98 -4.79 -2.56 1.72
CA PHE A 98 -3.72 -1.67 1.30
C PHE A 98 -2.36 -2.37 1.24
N VAL A 99 -2.01 -3.17 2.26
CA VAL A 99 -0.75 -3.95 2.28
C VAL A 99 -0.77 -5.03 1.20
N ASP A 100 -1.87 -5.76 1.04
CA ASP A 100 -2.01 -6.82 0.03
C ASP A 100 -1.80 -6.24 -1.39
N VAL A 101 -2.32 -5.05 -1.67
CA VAL A 101 -2.09 -4.33 -2.93
C VAL A 101 -0.62 -3.96 -3.10
N LEU A 102 0.04 -3.42 -2.06
CA LEU A 102 1.46 -3.07 -2.15
C LEU A 102 2.33 -4.29 -2.42
N ASP A 103 2.00 -5.43 -1.81
CA ASP A 103 2.69 -6.69 -2.04
C ASP A 103 2.48 -7.18 -3.47
N ASP A 104 1.26 -7.11 -4.00
CA ASP A 104 0.96 -7.44 -5.40
C ASP A 104 1.75 -6.56 -6.38
N LEU A 105 1.84 -5.26 -6.12
CA LEU A 105 2.62 -4.33 -6.94
C LEU A 105 4.11 -4.66 -6.90
N LYS A 106 4.66 -4.95 -5.72
CA LYS A 106 6.06 -5.37 -5.57
C LYS A 106 6.33 -6.69 -6.28
N MET A 107 5.45 -7.68 -6.14
CA MET A 107 5.54 -8.97 -6.83
C MET A 107 5.37 -8.83 -8.36
N ALA A 108 4.68 -7.78 -8.82
CA ALA A 108 4.60 -7.45 -10.24
C ALA A 108 5.91 -6.84 -10.78
N GLY A 109 6.84 -6.44 -9.91
CA GLY A 109 8.10 -5.79 -10.28
C GLY A 109 8.02 -4.26 -10.31
N ALA A 110 6.96 -3.66 -9.77
CA ALA A 110 6.81 -2.21 -9.74
C ALA A 110 7.92 -1.56 -8.90
N THR A 111 8.74 -0.74 -9.56
CA THR A 111 9.86 -0.02 -8.91
C THR A 111 9.47 1.38 -8.44
N LYS A 112 8.42 1.97 -9.03
CA LYS A 112 7.95 3.33 -8.74
C LYS A 112 6.50 3.29 -8.29
N ILE A 113 6.31 3.28 -6.97
CA ILE A 113 5.00 3.31 -6.33
C ILE A 113 4.87 4.66 -5.62
N SER A 114 3.82 5.40 -5.93
CA SER A 114 3.42 6.63 -5.26
C SER A 114 2.20 6.34 -4.40
N ILE A 115 2.24 6.75 -3.14
CA ILE A 115 1.08 6.64 -2.25
C ILE A 115 0.42 8.02 -2.25
N ALA A 116 -0.75 8.11 -2.85
CA ALA A 116 -1.53 9.35 -2.89
C ALA A 116 -2.54 9.34 -1.75
N ASN A 117 -2.53 10.41 -0.95
CA ASN A 117 -3.63 10.62 -0.01
C ASN A 117 -4.93 10.86 -0.79
N PRO A 118 -6.07 10.31 -0.33
CA PRO A 118 -7.36 10.78 -0.83
C PRO A 118 -7.46 12.28 -0.51
N GLU A 119 -7.71 13.10 -1.54
CA GLU A 119 -8.11 14.49 -1.33
C GLU A 119 -9.41 14.51 -0.51
N GLU A 120 -9.49 15.46 0.43
CA GLU A 120 -10.58 15.58 1.41
C GLU A 120 -11.98 15.68 0.79
#